data_AF-A0A1W9WPI7-F1
#
_entry.id   AF-A0A1W9WPI7-F1
#
_cell.length_a   1.000
_cell.length_b   1.000
_cell.length_c   1.000
_cell.angle_alpha   90.00
_cell.angle_beta   90.00
_cell.angle_gamma   90.00
#
_symmetry.space_group_name_H-M   'P 1'
#
loop_
_entity.id
_entity.type
_entity.pdbx_description
1 polymer ?
#
loop_
_entity_poly.entity_id
_entity_poly.type
_entity_poly.pdbx_seq_one_letter_code
_entity_poly.pdbx_strand_id
1 'polypeptide(L)'
;MTRGYSTAPGLNLWTFLRKPTIEIKNPNRKALALDRYHCFAELTQYETFGEDYCVDMKKGSSGIAVMAPHGGGIEFGTNQMARAIAHPDHTFWTFKGIKKTGNRILHITSTRFDAPDALKIARAAQTVITLHGCRGDRPLVYVGGRHDPLKDRLCRDLLKAGFNARLSKKEGLSGENPLNLCNRCRSGSGVQLEITTALRKRLFTPTKDRSIKENKKEFLRFTNTVRTALTP
;
A
#
# COMPACT_ATOMS: atom_id res chain seq x y z
N MET A 1 -27.56 62.20 18.58
CA MET A 1 -27.46 60.85 17.99
C MET A 1 -26.20 60.82 17.12
N THR A 2 -25.29 59.90 17.49
CA THR A 2 -24.16 59.29 16.74
C THR A 2 -23.24 60.12 15.84
N ARG A 3 -21.97 60.13 16.26
CA ARG A 3 -20.72 60.58 15.61
C ARG A 3 -20.31 59.65 14.45
N GLY A 4 -19.53 60.19 13.50
CA GLY A 4 -18.90 59.46 12.39
C GLY A 4 -17.66 58.64 12.77
N TYR A 5 -17.10 57.93 11.78
CA TYR A 5 -15.71 58.01 11.27
C TYR A 5 -15.48 56.90 10.22
N SER A 6 -14.75 57.27 9.16
CA SER A 6 -14.16 56.40 8.12
C SER A 6 -12.92 55.68 8.66
N THR A 7 -12.64 54.45 8.19
CA THR A 7 -11.31 53.95 7.73
C THR A 7 -11.29 52.46 7.35
N ALA A 8 -10.81 52.17 6.12
CA ALA A 8 -9.85 51.15 5.65
C ALA A 8 -9.89 49.65 6.08
N PRO A 9 -9.40 48.71 5.23
CA PRO A 9 -9.53 47.26 5.39
C PRO A 9 -8.43 46.63 6.27
N GLY A 10 -8.82 45.67 7.10
CA GLY A 10 -7.97 44.96 8.06
C GLY A 10 -7.17 43.80 7.46
N LEU A 11 -5.89 43.80 7.83
CA LEU A 11 -4.78 42.93 7.44
C LEU A 11 -4.94 41.45 7.83
N ASN A 12 -4.37 40.58 6.99
CA ASN A 12 -4.02 39.18 7.25
C ASN A 12 -3.07 39.04 8.45
N LEU A 13 -3.33 38.08 9.34
CA LEU A 13 -2.35 37.60 10.32
C LEU A 13 -2.56 36.10 10.66
N TRP A 14 -2.18 35.20 9.74
CA TRP A 14 -1.91 33.81 10.09
C TRP A 14 -0.40 33.65 10.26
N THR A 15 0.00 33.52 11.52
CA THR A 15 1.37 33.35 11.97
C THR A 15 1.98 32.06 11.40
N PHE A 16 3.12 32.22 10.72
CA PHE A 16 3.99 31.11 10.31
C PHE A 16 4.61 30.46 11.55
N LEU A 17 4.06 29.34 12.01
CA LEU A 17 4.77 28.43 12.91
C LEU A 17 5.44 27.34 12.07
N ARG A 18 6.75 27.52 11.82
CA ARG A 18 7.60 26.44 11.30
C ARG A 18 7.60 25.29 12.33
N LYS A 19 7.14 24.11 11.92
CA LYS A 19 7.23 22.89 12.73
C LYS A 19 8.72 22.55 12.97
N PRO A 20 9.16 22.25 14.20
CA PRO A 20 10.53 21.89 14.48
C PRO A 20 10.83 20.47 13.97
N THR A 21 11.89 20.33 13.16
CA THR A 21 12.51 19.05 12.84
C THR A 21 13.45 18.66 13.98
N ILE A 22 13.11 17.60 14.71
CA ILE A 22 14.03 16.97 15.67
C ILE A 22 14.75 15.84 14.94
N GLU A 23 16.06 16.01 14.73
CA GLU A 23 16.94 14.98 14.17
C GLU A 23 17.64 14.25 15.33
N ILE A 24 17.24 13.00 15.61
CA ILE A 24 17.95 12.15 16.59
C ILE A 24 18.89 11.23 15.81
N LYS A 25 20.21 11.50 15.88
CA LYS A 25 21.24 10.64 15.30
C LYS A 25 21.69 9.61 16.34
N ASN A 26 21.53 8.32 16.05
CA ASN A 26 22.16 7.23 16.79
C ASN A 26 23.01 6.38 15.82
N PRO A 27 24.34 6.30 15.97
CA PRO A 27 25.24 5.89 14.89
C PRO A 27 25.46 4.37 14.71
N ASN A 28 24.73 3.48 15.41
CA ASN A 28 25.01 2.02 15.33
C ASN A 28 23.77 1.12 15.21
N ARG A 29 22.99 1.24 14.12
CA ARG A 29 22.07 0.19 13.64
C ARG A 29 22.11 0.10 12.13
N LYS A 30 22.32 -1.10 11.56
CA LYS A 30 22.00 -1.37 10.15
C LYS A 30 20.50 -1.10 9.95
N ALA A 31 20.16 0.07 9.41
CA ALA A 31 18.80 0.58 9.40
C ALA A 31 17.94 -0.14 8.36
N LEU A 32 17.16 -1.13 8.80
CA LEU A 32 15.75 -1.14 8.41
C LEU A 32 15.19 0.17 8.98
N ALA A 33 15.04 1.18 8.14
CA ALA A 33 14.52 2.48 8.57
C ALA A 33 13.16 2.26 9.23
N LEU A 34 13.08 2.50 10.54
CA LEU A 34 11.83 2.47 11.29
C LEU A 34 10.83 3.41 10.61
N ASP A 35 9.56 2.99 10.55
CA ASP A 35 8.49 3.85 10.04
C ASP A 35 8.43 5.15 10.84
N ARG A 36 8.10 6.25 10.16
CA ARG A 36 7.95 7.56 10.80
C ARG A 36 6.83 7.55 11.85
N TYR A 37 5.73 6.88 11.53
CA TYR A 37 4.57 6.74 12.38
C TYR A 37 4.49 5.32 12.92
N HIS A 38 4.10 5.17 14.17
CA HIS A 38 3.89 3.87 14.79
C HIS A 38 2.66 3.18 14.23
N CYS A 39 1.58 3.93 13.99
CA CYS A 39 0.29 3.43 13.49
C CYS A 39 -0.44 4.48 12.65
N PHE A 40 -1.57 4.11 12.04
CA PHE A 40 -2.41 5.00 11.24
C PHE A 40 -3.04 6.09 12.11
N ALA A 41 -3.48 5.76 13.33
CA ALA A 41 -4.02 6.77 14.23
C ALA A 41 -3.02 7.90 14.51
N GLU A 42 -1.72 7.59 14.68
CA GLU A 42 -0.67 8.61 14.81
C GLU A 42 -0.47 9.38 13.50
N LEU A 43 -0.41 8.69 12.36
CA LEU A 43 -0.25 9.33 11.03
C LEU A 43 -1.31 10.41 10.81
N THR A 44 -2.57 10.14 11.15
CA THR A 44 -3.68 11.09 10.96
C THR A 44 -3.60 12.36 11.82
N GLN A 45 -2.72 12.41 12.82
CA GLN A 45 -2.48 13.61 13.62
C GLN A 45 -1.54 14.61 12.91
N TYR A 46 -0.74 14.12 11.95
CA TYR A 46 0.31 14.90 11.29
C TYR A 46 0.12 15.09 9.79
N GLU A 47 -0.65 14.23 9.15
CA GLU A 47 -0.88 14.18 7.70
C GLU A 47 -2.34 14.46 7.35
N THR A 48 -2.59 15.18 6.25
CA THR A 48 -3.94 15.62 5.85
C THR A 48 -4.56 14.69 4.80
N PHE A 49 -5.77 14.19 5.05
CA PHE A 49 -6.55 13.44 4.05
C PHE A 49 -6.91 14.32 2.85
N GLY A 50 -6.75 13.80 1.63
CA GLY A 50 -7.02 14.52 0.39
C GLY A 50 -5.85 15.37 -0.11
N GLU A 51 -4.85 15.65 0.73
CA GLU A 51 -3.65 16.41 0.37
C GLU A 51 -2.39 15.55 0.41
N ASP A 52 -2.20 14.78 1.50
CA ASP A 52 -1.01 13.98 1.74
C ASP A 52 -1.23 12.51 1.45
N TYR A 53 -2.42 12.01 1.79
CA TYR A 53 -2.86 10.66 1.50
C TYR A 53 -4.34 10.63 1.14
N CYS A 54 -4.79 9.57 0.48
CA CYS A 54 -6.20 9.28 0.33
C CYS A 54 -6.45 7.77 0.29
N VAL A 55 -7.72 7.39 0.40
CA VAL A 55 -8.18 6.00 0.36
C VAL A 55 -9.11 5.81 -0.83
N ASP A 56 -8.94 4.71 -1.56
CA ASP A 56 -9.96 4.24 -2.50
C ASP A 56 -10.44 2.86 -2.10
N MET A 57 -11.73 2.59 -2.32
CA MET A 57 -12.29 1.26 -2.14
C MET A 57 -13.39 0.97 -3.17
N LYS A 58 -13.58 -0.31 -3.47
CA LYS A 58 -14.71 -0.82 -4.24
C LYS A 58 -15.13 -2.15 -3.65
N LYS A 59 -16.40 -2.28 -3.28
CA LYS A 59 -16.94 -3.53 -2.72
C LYS A 59 -17.04 -4.59 -3.81
N GLY A 60 -16.65 -5.82 -3.50
CA GLY A 60 -16.89 -7.03 -4.30
C GLY A 60 -17.79 -8.02 -3.57
N SER A 61 -18.09 -9.14 -4.23
CA SER A 61 -19.04 -10.17 -3.77
C SER A 61 -18.38 -11.51 -3.44
N SER A 62 -17.15 -11.77 -3.87
CA SER A 62 -16.56 -13.12 -3.80
C SER A 62 -16.09 -13.56 -2.41
N GLY A 63 -16.20 -12.70 -1.38
CA GLY A 63 -15.60 -12.93 -0.07
C GLY A 63 -14.07 -12.74 -0.02
N ILE A 64 -13.43 -12.34 -1.10
CA ILE A 64 -11.99 -12.02 -1.15
C ILE A 64 -11.80 -10.50 -1.12
N ALA A 65 -10.77 -10.04 -0.41
CA ALA A 65 -10.32 -8.65 -0.48
C ALA A 65 -8.88 -8.57 -0.99
N VAL A 66 -8.65 -7.69 -1.98
CA VAL A 66 -7.34 -7.38 -2.55
C VAL A 66 -6.99 -5.96 -2.13
N MET A 67 -5.96 -5.85 -1.30
CA MET A 67 -5.64 -4.64 -0.55
C MET A 67 -4.23 -4.15 -0.88
N ALA A 68 -4.05 -2.83 -0.98
CA ALA A 68 -2.72 -2.21 -1.12
C ALA A 68 -2.55 -1.13 -0.03
N PRO A 69 -2.01 -1.47 1.15
CA PRO A 69 -1.81 -0.51 2.24
C PRO A 69 -0.74 0.54 1.93
N HIS A 70 0.09 0.32 0.90
CA HIS A 70 1.18 1.22 0.52
C HIS A 70 1.05 1.71 -0.94
N GLY A 71 -0.15 2.13 -1.33
CA GLY A 71 -0.45 2.66 -2.66
C GLY A 71 0.17 4.01 -2.98
N GLY A 72 -0.02 4.46 -4.22
CA GLY A 72 0.44 5.76 -4.69
C GLY A 72 1.96 5.87 -4.67
N GLY A 73 2.47 6.97 -4.13
CA GLY A 73 3.91 7.23 -4.06
C GLY A 73 4.67 6.43 -3.00
N ILE A 74 3.99 5.64 -2.15
CA ILE A 74 4.64 4.86 -1.08
C ILE A 74 5.38 3.67 -1.71
N GLU A 75 4.64 2.81 -2.42
CA GLU A 75 5.14 1.69 -3.20
C GLU A 75 4.44 1.69 -4.58
N PHE A 76 5.01 2.43 -5.53
CA PHE A 76 4.38 2.69 -6.84
C PHE A 76 3.87 1.41 -7.53
N GLY A 77 2.69 1.50 -8.15
CA GLY A 77 2.07 0.44 -8.94
C GLY A 77 1.18 -0.53 -8.14
N THR A 78 1.32 -0.59 -6.81
CA THR A 78 0.57 -1.54 -5.97
C THR A 78 -0.94 -1.31 -6.03
N ASN A 79 -1.40 -0.06 -5.99
CA ASN A 79 -2.83 0.26 -6.05
C ASN A 79 -3.45 -0.04 -7.43
N GLN A 80 -2.72 0.15 -8.53
CA GLN A 80 -3.19 -0.21 -9.87
C GLN A 80 -3.31 -1.73 -10.03
N MET A 81 -2.28 -2.47 -9.60
CA MET A 81 -2.33 -3.94 -9.62
C MET A 81 -3.47 -4.47 -8.75
N ALA A 82 -3.60 -3.97 -7.51
CA ALA A 82 -4.66 -4.39 -6.59
C ALA A 82 -6.06 -4.13 -7.16
N ARG A 83 -6.28 -2.95 -7.76
CA ARG A 83 -7.55 -2.60 -8.41
C ARG A 83 -7.87 -3.53 -9.58
N ALA A 84 -6.89 -3.81 -10.43
CA ALA A 84 -7.07 -4.68 -11.59
C ALA A 84 -7.31 -6.15 -11.21
N ILE A 85 -6.58 -6.66 -10.22
CA ILE A 85 -6.77 -8.02 -9.70
C ILE A 85 -8.14 -8.16 -9.05
N ALA A 86 -8.58 -7.14 -8.30
CA ALA A 86 -9.87 -7.19 -7.62
C ALA A 86 -11.06 -7.22 -8.57
N HIS A 87 -10.93 -6.61 -9.75
CA HIS A 87 -12.04 -6.47 -10.68
C HIS A 87 -12.37 -7.78 -11.42
N PRO A 88 -13.65 -8.17 -11.56
CA PRO A 88 -14.86 -7.49 -11.04
C PRO A 88 -15.33 -7.98 -9.65
N ASP A 89 -14.84 -9.12 -9.18
CA ASP A 89 -15.53 -9.90 -8.14
C ASP A 89 -15.07 -9.64 -6.70
N HIS A 90 -13.83 -9.19 -6.51
CA HIS A 90 -13.22 -9.07 -5.19
C HIS A 90 -13.34 -7.64 -4.65
N THR A 91 -13.36 -7.51 -3.33
CA THR A 91 -13.29 -6.19 -2.70
C THR A 91 -11.91 -5.59 -2.92
N PHE A 92 -11.85 -4.36 -3.43
CA PHE A 92 -10.63 -3.57 -3.56
C PHE A 92 -10.54 -2.56 -2.43
N TRP A 93 -9.34 -2.40 -1.88
CA TRP A 93 -9.02 -1.29 -0.98
C TRP A 93 -7.56 -0.83 -1.13
N THR A 94 -7.30 0.47 -0.99
CA THR A 94 -5.93 0.98 -0.93
C THR A 94 -5.83 2.25 -0.08
N PHE A 95 -4.72 2.37 0.64
CA PHE A 95 -4.23 3.64 1.18
C PHE A 95 -3.11 4.14 0.27
N LYS A 96 -3.20 5.38 -0.20
CA LYS A 96 -2.26 5.96 -1.16
C LYS A 96 -1.59 7.19 -0.58
N GLY A 97 -0.26 7.25 -0.67
CA GLY A 97 0.46 8.52 -0.52
C GLY A 97 0.34 9.33 -1.80
N ILE A 98 -0.13 10.58 -1.70
CA ILE A 98 -0.36 11.50 -2.83
C ILE A 98 0.47 12.78 -2.75
N LYS A 99 1.44 12.86 -1.81
CA LYS A 99 2.40 13.96 -1.74
C LYS A 99 3.21 14.04 -3.04
N LYS A 100 3.67 15.25 -3.39
CA LYS A 100 4.56 15.47 -4.55
C LYS A 100 5.88 14.71 -4.46
N THR A 101 6.42 14.56 -3.25
CA THR A 101 7.65 13.83 -2.90
C THR A 101 7.56 13.32 -1.47
N GLY A 102 8.46 12.43 -1.04
CA GLY A 102 8.58 12.05 0.37
C GLY A 102 7.51 11.08 0.88
N ASN A 103 6.67 10.49 0.02
CA ASN A 103 5.59 9.56 0.42
C ASN A 103 6.05 8.37 1.27
N ARG A 104 7.34 8.00 1.27
CA ARG A 104 7.86 6.91 2.10
C ARG A 104 7.64 7.13 3.60
N ILE A 105 7.49 8.38 4.06
CA ILE A 105 7.17 8.67 5.47
C ILE A 105 5.78 8.18 5.87
N LEU A 106 4.88 7.99 4.90
CA LEU A 106 3.51 7.49 5.12
C LEU A 106 3.45 5.96 5.23
N HIS A 107 4.59 5.27 5.05
CA HIS A 107 4.66 3.82 5.21
C HIS A 107 4.48 3.45 6.68
N ILE A 108 3.57 2.53 6.96
CA ILE A 108 3.38 1.89 8.26
C ILE A 108 3.38 0.38 8.00
N THR A 109 4.32 -0.34 8.61
CA THR A 109 4.43 -1.80 8.48
C THR A 109 3.10 -2.51 8.72
N SER A 110 2.85 -3.58 7.95
CA SER A 110 1.57 -4.30 7.94
C SER A 110 1.14 -4.84 9.30
N THR A 111 2.08 -5.08 10.23
CA THR A 111 1.77 -5.55 11.60
C THR A 111 1.21 -4.45 12.51
N ARG A 112 1.49 -3.18 12.20
CA ARG A 112 1.01 -2.01 12.95
C ARG A 112 -0.04 -1.19 12.20
N PHE A 113 -0.32 -1.56 10.94
CA PHE A 113 -1.33 -0.89 10.13
C PHE A 113 -2.74 -1.12 10.74
N ASP A 114 -3.39 -0.04 11.16
CA ASP A 114 -4.64 -0.06 11.94
C ASP A 114 -5.69 0.94 11.43
N ALA A 115 -5.63 1.30 10.14
CA ALA A 115 -6.68 2.11 9.52
C ALA A 115 -8.06 1.45 9.71
N PRO A 116 -9.06 2.13 10.31
CA PRO A 116 -10.31 1.49 10.71
C PRO A 116 -11.08 0.82 9.57
N ASP A 117 -11.07 1.43 8.40
CA ASP A 117 -11.69 0.94 7.17
C ASP A 117 -10.97 -0.30 6.62
N ALA A 118 -9.63 -0.31 6.60
CA ALA A 118 -8.83 -1.47 6.22
C ALA A 118 -9.12 -2.67 7.12
N LEU A 119 -9.17 -2.45 8.44
CA LEU A 119 -9.48 -3.50 9.41
C LEU A 119 -10.92 -4.01 9.26
N LYS A 120 -11.88 -3.12 9.00
CA LYS A 120 -13.26 -3.49 8.73
C LYS A 120 -13.38 -4.38 7.49
N ILE A 121 -12.69 -4.01 6.40
CA ILE A 121 -12.68 -4.80 5.16
C ILE A 121 -11.99 -6.15 5.37
N ALA A 122 -10.83 -6.15 6.02
CA ALA A 122 -10.09 -7.38 6.29
C ALA A 122 -10.95 -8.36 7.10
N ARG A 123 -11.54 -7.90 8.22
CA ARG A 123 -12.40 -8.74 9.09
C ARG A 123 -13.68 -9.23 8.42
N ALA A 124 -14.17 -8.54 7.38
CA ALA A 124 -15.34 -8.96 6.63
C ALA A 124 -15.00 -10.00 5.55
N ALA A 125 -13.79 -9.99 5.00
CA ALA A 125 -13.35 -10.90 3.96
C ALA A 125 -12.98 -12.29 4.52
N GLN A 126 -13.31 -13.34 3.75
CA GLN A 126 -12.86 -14.71 4.02
C GLN A 126 -11.33 -14.82 3.89
N THR A 127 -10.78 -14.22 2.84
CA THR A 127 -9.35 -14.20 2.53
C THR A 127 -8.93 -12.80 2.11
N VAL A 128 -7.79 -12.34 2.62
CA VAL A 128 -7.17 -11.07 2.20
C VAL A 128 -5.86 -11.35 1.47
N ILE A 129 -5.66 -10.63 0.37
CA ILE A 129 -4.41 -10.58 -0.38
C ILE A 129 -3.88 -9.15 -0.30
N THR A 130 -2.70 -8.95 0.27
CA THR A 130 -2.05 -7.63 0.27
C THR A 130 -0.98 -7.54 -0.82
N LEU A 131 -0.95 -6.41 -1.53
CA LEU A 131 0.11 -6.07 -2.48
C LEU A 131 1.05 -5.03 -1.86
N HIS A 132 2.33 -5.34 -1.91
CA HIS A 132 3.43 -4.52 -1.43
C HIS A 132 4.53 -4.43 -2.49
N GLY A 133 5.33 -3.37 -2.41
CA GLY A 133 6.53 -3.18 -3.18
C GLY A 133 7.78 -3.29 -2.32
N CYS A 134 8.69 -4.19 -2.66
CA CYS A 134 9.99 -4.30 -2.01
C CYS A 134 11.13 -3.82 -2.93
N ARG A 135 12.28 -3.49 -2.34
CA ARG A 135 13.51 -3.24 -3.11
C ARG A 135 14.02 -4.55 -3.70
N GLY A 136 14.40 -4.50 -4.98
CA GLY A 136 15.03 -5.61 -5.70
C GLY A 136 15.34 -5.21 -7.14
N ASP A 137 16.51 -5.63 -7.61
CA ASP A 137 17.07 -5.39 -8.95
C ASP A 137 16.66 -6.46 -9.98
N ARG A 138 16.24 -7.64 -9.51
CA ARG A 138 15.70 -8.72 -10.34
C ARG A 138 14.16 -8.75 -10.29
N PRO A 139 13.46 -8.95 -11.42
CA PRO A 139 12.02 -9.14 -11.43
C PRO A 139 11.63 -10.41 -10.67
N LEU A 140 10.90 -10.25 -9.56
CA LEU A 140 10.54 -11.33 -8.65
C LEU A 140 9.33 -10.94 -7.80
N VAL A 141 8.49 -11.93 -7.49
CA VAL A 141 7.46 -11.85 -6.45
C VAL A 141 7.87 -12.75 -5.28
N TYR A 142 7.93 -12.20 -4.07
CA TYR A 142 7.94 -13.02 -2.86
C TYR A 142 6.50 -13.22 -2.39
N VAL A 143 6.12 -14.48 -2.19
CA VAL A 143 4.76 -14.89 -1.82
C VAL A 143 4.78 -15.35 -0.36
N GLY A 144 4.18 -14.57 0.52
CA GLY A 144 4.12 -14.79 1.96
C GLY A 144 2.69 -14.92 2.47
N GLY A 145 2.50 -14.88 3.79
CA GLY A 145 1.21 -15.08 4.45
C GLY A 145 1.02 -16.51 4.96
N ARG A 146 -0.16 -16.77 5.54
CA ARG A 146 -0.47 -18.05 6.21
C ARG A 146 -1.36 -18.99 5.38
N HIS A 147 -1.80 -18.57 4.20
CA HIS A 147 -2.67 -19.39 3.34
C HIS A 147 -1.85 -20.29 2.40
N ASP A 148 -1.24 -21.36 2.91
CA ASP A 148 -0.32 -22.21 2.14
C ASP A 148 -0.86 -22.71 0.78
N PRO A 149 -2.08 -23.26 0.67
CA PRO A 149 -2.58 -23.73 -0.62
C PRO A 149 -2.68 -22.63 -1.70
N LEU A 150 -2.99 -21.40 -1.28
CA LEU A 150 -3.10 -20.25 -2.18
C LEU A 150 -1.73 -19.69 -2.53
N LYS A 151 -0.78 -19.66 -1.58
CA LYS A 151 0.61 -19.27 -1.85
C LYS A 151 1.23 -20.19 -2.91
N ASP A 152 1.05 -21.50 -2.78
CA ASP A 152 1.60 -22.46 -3.73
C ASP A 152 0.97 -22.31 -5.12
N ARG A 153 -0.34 -22.10 -5.19
CA ARG A 153 -1.04 -21.83 -6.45
C ARG A 153 -0.52 -20.57 -7.13
N LEU A 154 -0.42 -19.46 -6.39
CA LEU A 154 0.11 -18.20 -6.90
C LEU A 154 1.54 -18.35 -7.42
N CYS A 155 2.42 -19.04 -6.68
CA CYS A 155 3.77 -19.33 -7.15
C CYS A 155 3.77 -20.11 -8.46
N ARG A 156 3.02 -21.21 -8.54
CA ARG A 156 2.95 -22.04 -9.75
C ARG A 156 2.43 -21.26 -10.95
N ASP A 157 1.33 -20.52 -10.79
CA ASP A 157 0.67 -19.83 -11.90
C ASP A 157 1.49 -18.64 -12.39
N LEU A 158 2.12 -17.88 -11.48
CA LEU A 158 3.06 -16.83 -11.85
C LEU A 158 4.27 -17.37 -12.62
N LEU A 159 4.85 -18.49 -12.17
CA LEU A 159 5.97 -19.14 -12.86
C LEU A 159 5.57 -19.60 -14.26
N LYS A 160 4.41 -20.25 -14.42
CA LYS A 160 3.86 -20.64 -15.73
C LYS A 160 3.61 -19.45 -16.64
N ALA A 161 3.22 -18.30 -16.09
CA ALA A 161 3.01 -17.05 -16.84
C ALA A 161 4.31 -16.28 -17.15
N GLY A 162 5.48 -16.86 -16.84
CA GLY A 162 6.80 -16.27 -17.11
C GLY A 162 7.23 -15.20 -16.11
N PHE A 163 6.64 -15.17 -14.91
CA PHE A 163 7.07 -14.32 -13.80
C PHE A 163 7.79 -15.15 -12.74
N ASN A 164 8.97 -14.72 -12.33
CA ASN A 164 9.63 -15.34 -11.19
C ASN A 164 8.80 -15.11 -9.93
N ALA A 165 8.46 -16.19 -9.24
CA ALA A 165 7.77 -16.15 -7.95
C ALA A 165 8.32 -17.25 -7.05
N ARG A 166 8.42 -16.96 -5.74
CA ARG A 166 8.81 -17.96 -4.74
C ARG A 166 8.20 -17.66 -3.39
N LEU A 167 8.04 -18.70 -2.57
CA LEU A 167 7.65 -18.55 -1.18
C LEU A 167 8.66 -17.65 -0.44
N SER A 168 8.15 -16.73 0.35
CA SER A 168 8.96 -15.76 1.07
C SER A 168 9.52 -16.38 2.34
N LYS A 169 10.84 -16.64 2.35
CA LYS A 169 11.61 -16.93 3.58
C LYS A 169 12.41 -15.72 4.07
N LYS A 170 12.18 -14.55 3.45
CA LYS A 170 12.95 -13.34 3.71
C LYS A 170 12.42 -12.67 4.98
N GLU A 171 13.33 -12.41 5.92
CA GLU A 171 13.01 -11.69 7.15
C GLU A 171 12.32 -10.36 6.84
N GLY A 172 11.28 -10.04 7.61
CA GLY A 172 10.43 -8.87 7.40
C GLY A 172 9.43 -8.97 6.24
N LEU A 173 9.57 -9.95 5.35
CA LEU A 173 8.71 -10.14 4.17
C LEU A 173 7.97 -11.49 4.15
N SER A 174 7.98 -12.26 5.24
CA SER A 174 7.29 -13.56 5.30
C SER A 174 5.77 -13.40 5.35
N GLY A 175 5.27 -12.30 5.94
CA GLY A 175 3.84 -12.05 6.07
C GLY A 175 3.10 -12.97 7.04
N GLU A 176 3.80 -13.76 7.87
CA GLU A 176 3.18 -14.81 8.70
C GLU A 176 2.66 -14.32 10.05
N ASN A 177 3.05 -13.12 10.49
CA ASN A 177 2.60 -12.58 11.76
C ASN A 177 1.06 -12.47 11.78
N PRO A 178 0.36 -12.98 12.82
CA PRO A 178 -1.11 -12.87 12.91
C PRO A 178 -1.63 -11.44 12.85
N LEU A 179 -0.83 -10.47 13.32
CA LEU A 179 -1.15 -9.05 13.27
C LEU A 179 -0.84 -8.43 11.90
N ASN A 180 -0.26 -9.14 10.94
CA ASN A 180 -0.16 -8.63 9.58
C ASN A 180 -1.56 -8.44 8.99
N LEU A 181 -1.82 -7.30 8.35
CA LEU A 181 -3.11 -6.98 7.73
C LEU A 181 -3.70 -8.13 6.88
N CYS A 182 -2.87 -8.88 6.12
CA CYS A 182 -3.38 -9.99 5.32
C CYS A 182 -3.98 -11.13 6.17
N ASN A 183 -3.48 -11.34 7.39
CA ASN A 183 -3.94 -12.40 8.28
C ASN A 183 -5.06 -11.94 9.24
N ARG A 184 -5.48 -10.68 9.18
CA ARG A 184 -6.63 -10.15 9.95
C ARG A 184 -7.97 -10.42 9.26
N CYS A 185 -8.01 -11.39 8.35
CA CYS A 185 -9.22 -11.87 7.68
C CYS A 185 -9.97 -12.94 8.50
N ARG A 186 -11.19 -13.30 8.11
CA ARG A 186 -12.02 -14.27 8.85
C ARG A 186 -11.35 -15.64 9.02
N SER A 187 -10.59 -16.09 8.02
CA SER A 187 -9.85 -17.36 8.10
C SER A 187 -8.60 -17.30 8.97
N GLY A 188 -8.13 -16.10 9.34
CA GLY A 188 -6.83 -15.89 9.98
C GLY A 188 -5.63 -16.15 9.04
N SER A 189 -5.89 -16.48 7.77
CA SER A 189 -4.89 -16.95 6.82
C SER A 189 -5.01 -16.23 5.48
N GLY A 190 -4.23 -15.16 5.32
CA GLY A 190 -4.14 -14.41 4.06
C GLY A 190 -2.84 -14.66 3.29
N VAL A 191 -2.66 -13.88 2.23
CA VAL A 191 -1.46 -13.89 1.39
C VAL A 191 -0.87 -12.49 1.29
N GLN A 192 0.45 -12.39 1.33
CA GLN A 192 1.21 -11.18 1.05
C GLN A 192 2.00 -11.35 -0.24
N LEU A 193 1.86 -10.41 -1.18
CA LEU A 193 2.66 -10.33 -2.40
C LEU A 193 3.63 -9.15 -2.32
N GLU A 194 4.91 -9.46 -2.26
CA GLU A 194 6.01 -8.48 -2.25
C GLU A 194 6.67 -8.42 -3.62
N ILE A 195 6.45 -7.31 -4.33
CA ILE A 195 6.77 -7.18 -5.75
C ILE A 195 8.01 -6.28 -5.89
N THR A 196 9.11 -6.83 -6.42
CA THR A 196 10.38 -6.09 -6.49
C THR A 196 10.26 -4.84 -7.35
N THR A 197 11.07 -3.81 -7.03
CA THR A 197 11.18 -2.60 -7.86
C THR A 197 11.41 -2.91 -9.32
N ALA A 198 12.27 -3.89 -9.65
CA ALA A 198 12.53 -4.31 -11.02
C ALA A 198 11.29 -4.89 -11.71
N LEU A 199 10.49 -5.72 -11.03
CA LEU A 199 9.24 -6.21 -11.61
C LEU A 199 8.23 -5.06 -11.77
N ARG A 200 8.07 -4.18 -10.78
CA ARG A 200 7.17 -3.03 -10.90
C ARG A 200 7.57 -2.10 -12.05
N LYS A 201 8.87 -1.89 -12.30
CA LYS A 201 9.37 -1.14 -13.48
C LYS A 201 9.17 -1.85 -14.83
N ARG A 202 8.98 -3.18 -14.82
CA ARG A 202 8.61 -3.95 -16.02
C ARG A 202 7.12 -3.79 -16.35
N LEU A 203 6.29 -3.70 -15.32
CA LEU A 203 4.84 -3.52 -15.45
C LEU A 203 4.44 -2.06 -15.72
N PHE A 204 5.25 -1.12 -15.24
CA PHE A 204 4.96 0.31 -15.29
C PHE A 204 6.19 1.13 -15.69
N THR A 205 5.97 2.13 -16.54
CA THR A 205 6.97 3.14 -16.90
C THR A 205 6.63 4.46 -16.18
N PRO A 206 7.51 4.99 -15.32
CA PRO A 206 7.35 6.32 -14.75
C PRO A 206 7.36 7.38 -15.86
N THR A 207 6.52 8.41 -15.71
CA THR A 207 6.42 9.54 -16.64
C THR A 207 6.99 10.81 -16.02
N LYS A 208 7.20 11.85 -16.84
CA LYS A 208 7.80 13.13 -16.39
C LYS A 208 6.98 13.85 -15.33
N ASP A 209 5.66 13.72 -15.38
CA ASP A 209 4.70 14.26 -14.41
C ASP A 209 4.58 13.40 -13.13
N ARG A 210 5.46 12.39 -12.97
CA ARG A 210 5.50 11.47 -11.82
C ARG A 210 4.29 10.53 -11.73
N SER A 211 3.46 10.48 -12.77
CA SER A 211 2.49 9.40 -12.93
C SER A 211 3.20 8.12 -13.40
N ILE A 212 2.41 7.05 -13.58
CA ILE A 212 2.91 5.79 -14.11
C ILE A 212 2.05 5.35 -15.29
N LYS A 213 2.71 4.92 -16.37
CA LYS A 213 2.06 4.34 -17.54
C LYS A 213 2.20 2.83 -17.51
N GLU A 214 1.10 2.11 -17.66
CA GLU A 214 1.10 0.66 -17.74
C GLU A 214 1.76 0.15 -19.02
N ASN A 215 2.67 -0.81 -18.89
CA ASN A 215 2.99 -1.72 -19.97
C ASN A 215 1.83 -2.73 -20.08
N LYS A 216 0.78 -2.36 -20.84
CA LYS A 216 -0.51 -3.08 -20.85
C LYS A 216 -0.37 -4.60 -21.00
N LYS A 217 0.52 -5.08 -21.88
CA LYS A 217 0.73 -6.53 -22.09
C LYS A 217 1.23 -7.23 -20.83
N GLU A 218 2.30 -6.70 -20.24
CA GLU A 218 2.90 -7.28 -19.02
C GLU A 218 2.00 -7.10 -17.80
N PHE A 219 1.40 -5.92 -17.67
CA PHE A 219 0.47 -5.59 -16.60
C PHE A 219 -0.75 -6.51 -16.60
N LEU A 220 -1.44 -6.64 -17.74
CA LEU A 220 -2.61 -7.53 -17.85
C LEU A 220 -2.22 -8.99 -17.66
N ARG A 221 -1.07 -9.44 -18.20
CA ARG A 221 -0.62 -10.82 -17.98
C ARG A 221 -0.41 -11.08 -16.48
N PHE A 222 0.25 -10.17 -15.77
CA PHE A 222 0.48 -10.29 -14.33
C PHE A 222 -0.83 -10.30 -13.53
N THR A 223 -1.67 -9.28 -13.72
CA THR A 223 -2.89 -9.11 -12.91
C THR A 223 -3.93 -10.19 -13.21
N ASN A 224 -4.09 -10.60 -14.47
CA ASN A 224 -4.96 -11.74 -14.82
C ASN A 224 -4.45 -13.04 -14.21
N THR A 225 -3.13 -13.29 -14.23
CA THR A 225 -2.56 -14.51 -13.63
C THR A 225 -2.85 -14.57 -12.13
N VAL A 226 -2.61 -13.45 -11.41
CA VAL A 226 -2.90 -13.39 -9.98
C VAL A 226 -4.40 -13.56 -9.72
N ARG A 227 -5.26 -12.85 -10.47
CA ARG A 227 -6.72 -12.96 -10.30
C ARG A 227 -7.22 -14.38 -10.51
N THR A 228 -6.81 -15.05 -11.58
CA THR A 228 -7.22 -16.44 -11.86
C THR A 228 -6.82 -17.39 -10.73
N ALA A 229 -5.65 -17.18 -10.11
CA ALA A 229 -5.21 -17.97 -8.97
C ALA A 229 -6.03 -17.73 -7.68
N LEU A 230 -6.79 -16.63 -7.56
CA LEU A 230 -7.64 -16.36 -6.39
C LEU A 230 -8.96 -17.13 -6.42
N THR A 231 -9.39 -17.55 -7.61
CA THR A 231 -10.52 -18.46 -7.83
C THR A 231 -10.04 -19.91 -7.74
N PRO A 232 -10.67 -20.76 -6.90
CA PRO A 232 -10.29 -22.18 -6.73
C PRO A 232 -10.25 -23.00 -8.02
#